data_AF-A0A9E7V3A5-F1
#
_entry.id   AF-A0A9E7V3A5-F1
#
_cell.length_a   1.000
_cell.length_b   1.000
_cell.length_c   1.000
_cell.angle_alpha   90.00
_cell.angle_beta   90.00
_cell.angle_gamma   90.00
#
_symmetry.space_group_name_H-M   'P 1'
#
loop_
_entity.id
_entity.type
_entity.pdbx_description
1 polymer ?
#
loop_
_entity_poly.entity_id
_entity_poly.type
_entity_poly.pdbx_seq_one_letter_code
_entity_poly.pdbx_strand_id
1 'polypeptide(L)'
;VNNLLNQWRTNSQPLPAGLPPELRDFIEHARQLPSWTDRGKLAAAVRFNHRRGTYLGVLYGFASGMMSTVIPKEARAVYYSKGGWDLKDRISKTAKLGYDIGSLNAYQPDGEMVVTCVKTRMAHAGVRHLLPKSAHWVRSAPEEKPISQADIMVTWHSLPTTVMRNLEKWKVPLPADESEGFLHSWQVTAAMLGVQDQYIPNSWATADSQAKHVLDPILAWTPEGQ
;
A
#
# COMPACT_ATOMS: atom_id res chain seq x y z
N VAL A 1 -15.13 6.86 -16.93
CA VAL A 1 -14.31 7.00 -15.70
C VAL A 1 -12.84 6.65 -15.93
N ASN A 2 -12.46 5.40 -16.22
CA ASN A 2 -11.05 5.01 -16.37
C ASN A 2 -10.26 5.89 -17.38
N ASN A 3 -10.82 6.17 -18.56
CA ASN A 3 -10.18 7.03 -19.56
C ASN A 3 -9.91 8.46 -19.05
N LEU A 4 -10.81 9.01 -18.22
CA LEU A 4 -10.62 10.32 -17.60
C LEU A 4 -9.52 10.24 -16.53
N LEU A 5 -9.58 9.25 -15.64
CA LEU A 5 -8.60 9.10 -14.56
C LEU A 5 -7.19 8.74 -15.06
N ASN A 6 -7.04 8.19 -16.26
CA ASN A 6 -5.73 8.00 -16.90
C ASN A 6 -5.00 9.32 -17.20
N GLN A 7 -5.75 10.43 -17.29
CA GLN A 7 -5.20 11.77 -17.51
C GLN A 7 -4.81 12.45 -16.19
N TRP A 8 -5.35 12.00 -15.04
CA TRP A 8 -4.97 12.49 -13.71
C TRP A 8 -3.73 11.75 -13.21
N ARG A 9 -2.59 12.43 -13.13
CA ARG A 9 -1.26 11.83 -12.92
C ARG A 9 -0.51 12.41 -11.73
N THR A 10 -0.55 13.73 -11.53
CA THR A 10 0.23 14.38 -10.46
C THR A 10 -0.62 14.90 -9.31
N ASN A 11 -0.01 15.01 -8.13
CA ASN A 11 -0.68 15.31 -6.86
C ASN A 11 -1.42 16.66 -6.86
N SER A 12 -0.88 17.67 -7.56
CA SER A 12 -1.47 19.01 -7.67
C SER A 12 -2.42 19.19 -8.85
N GLN A 13 -2.50 18.20 -9.75
CA GLN A 13 -3.32 18.32 -10.95
C GLN A 13 -4.82 18.44 -10.61
N PRO A 14 -5.57 19.36 -11.23
CA PRO A 14 -7.02 19.38 -11.09
C PRO A 14 -7.63 18.09 -11.65
N LEU A 15 -8.78 17.68 -11.12
CA LEU A 15 -9.49 16.53 -11.66
C LEU A 15 -10.00 16.82 -13.08
N PRO A 16 -9.97 15.82 -13.98
CA PRO A 16 -10.50 15.98 -15.33
C PRO A 16 -12.01 16.24 -15.28
N ALA A 17 -12.49 17.11 -16.17
CA ALA A 17 -13.92 17.37 -16.32
C ALA A 17 -14.68 16.09 -16.75
N GLY A 18 -15.97 16.02 -16.42
CA GLY A 18 -16.85 14.92 -16.83
C GLY A 18 -16.83 13.69 -15.91
N LEU A 19 -16.16 13.75 -14.74
CA LEU A 19 -16.36 12.75 -13.69
C LEU A 19 -17.77 12.87 -13.09
N PRO A 20 -18.43 11.74 -12.74
CA PRO A 20 -19.66 11.78 -11.97
C PRO A 20 -19.48 12.59 -10.67
N PRO A 21 -20.45 13.42 -10.26
CA PRO A 21 -20.30 14.32 -9.12
C PRO A 21 -19.90 13.62 -7.83
N GLU A 22 -20.54 12.50 -7.50
CA GLU A 22 -20.25 11.71 -6.30
C GLU A 22 -18.82 11.16 -6.28
N LEU A 23 -18.29 10.79 -7.45
CA LEU A 23 -16.93 10.30 -7.57
C LEU A 23 -15.92 11.45 -7.47
N ARG A 24 -16.22 12.59 -8.12
CA ARG A 24 -15.40 13.80 -8.01
C ARG A 24 -15.28 14.22 -6.54
N ASP A 25 -16.40 14.32 -5.84
CA ASP A 25 -16.45 14.78 -4.45
C ASP A 25 -15.72 13.80 -3.51
N PHE A 26 -15.86 12.49 -3.74
CA PHE A 26 -15.06 11.49 -3.06
C PHE A 26 -13.55 11.70 -3.28
N ILE A 27 -13.11 11.92 -4.53
CA ILE A 27 -11.68 12.11 -4.85
C ILE A 27 -11.15 13.41 -4.23
N GLU A 28 -11.90 14.51 -4.31
CA GLU A 28 -11.49 15.80 -3.72
C GLU A 28 -11.35 15.71 -2.19
N HIS A 29 -12.19 14.92 -1.53
CA HIS A 29 -12.01 14.61 -0.11
C HIS A 29 -10.80 13.68 0.11
N ALA A 30 -10.71 12.58 -0.64
CA ALA A 30 -9.70 11.54 -0.42
C ALA A 30 -8.26 11.94 -0.78
N ARG A 31 -8.07 12.98 -1.62
CA ARG A 31 -6.74 13.48 -2.02
C ARG A 31 -6.09 14.41 -0.99
N GLN A 32 -6.82 14.80 0.06
CA GLN A 32 -6.30 15.67 1.11
C GLN A 32 -5.34 14.89 2.00
N LEU A 33 -4.12 15.40 2.16
CA LEU A 33 -3.16 14.82 3.09
C LEU A 33 -3.68 14.95 4.54
N PRO A 34 -3.41 13.98 5.41
CA PRO A 34 -3.73 14.09 6.84
C PRO A 34 -3.09 15.35 7.44
N SER A 35 -3.80 16.01 8.37
CA SER A 35 -3.33 17.26 8.99
C SER A 35 -2.00 17.11 9.75
N TRP A 36 -1.71 15.90 10.24
CA TRP A 36 -0.46 15.55 10.93
C TRP A 36 0.71 15.25 9.97
N THR A 37 0.54 15.42 8.66
CA THR A 37 1.61 15.20 7.68
C THR A 37 2.76 16.20 7.87
N ASP A 38 3.88 15.71 8.39
CA ASP A 38 5.15 16.44 8.51
C ASP A 38 5.99 16.36 7.22
N ARG A 39 6.19 17.52 6.57
CA ARG A 39 6.99 17.64 5.33
C ARG A 39 8.48 17.41 5.56
N GLY A 40 9.02 17.75 6.73
CA GLY A 40 10.41 17.49 7.10
C GLY A 40 10.69 16.00 7.22
N LYS A 41 9.78 15.25 7.84
CA LYS A 41 9.86 13.78 7.89
C LYS A 41 9.72 13.14 6.51
N LEU A 42 8.84 13.66 5.64
CA LEU A 42 8.77 13.19 4.25
C LEU A 42 10.09 13.46 3.49
N ALA A 43 10.73 14.61 3.69
CA ALA A 43 12.05 14.87 3.11
C ALA A 43 13.14 13.93 3.68
N ALA A 44 13.05 13.56 4.96
CA ALA A 44 13.93 12.55 5.55
C ALA A 44 13.70 11.15 4.95
N ALA A 45 12.44 10.78 4.67
CA ALA A 45 12.10 9.55 3.96
C ALA A 45 12.74 9.50 2.57
N VAL A 46 12.74 10.63 1.84
CA VAL A 46 13.41 10.71 0.53
C VAL A 46 14.91 10.43 0.66
N ARG A 47 15.59 11.00 1.66
CA ARG A 47 17.00 10.69 1.95
C ARG A 47 17.19 9.21 2.30
N PHE A 48 16.28 8.66 3.11
CA PHE A 48 16.30 7.24 3.48
C PHE A 48 16.24 6.34 2.24
N ASN A 49 15.26 6.57 1.37
CA ASN A 49 15.03 5.82 0.15
C ASN A 49 16.20 5.96 -0.83
N HIS A 50 16.71 7.17 -1.03
CA HIS A 50 17.84 7.41 -1.92
C HIS A 50 19.11 6.66 -1.47
N ARG A 51 19.45 6.72 -0.19
CA ARG A 51 20.67 6.07 0.35
C ARG A 51 20.57 4.55 0.38
N ARG A 52 19.35 3.99 0.50
CA ARG A 52 19.11 2.55 0.70
C ARG A 52 18.40 1.88 -0.47
N GLY A 53 18.30 2.55 -1.63
CA GLY A 53 17.51 2.10 -2.77
C GLY A 53 17.78 0.65 -3.19
N THR A 54 19.04 0.22 -3.22
CA THR A 54 19.40 -1.17 -3.55
C THR A 54 18.87 -2.17 -2.53
N TYR A 55 19.00 -1.89 -1.23
CA TYR A 55 18.43 -2.74 -0.18
C TYR A 55 16.91 -2.80 -0.28
N LEU A 56 16.27 -1.65 -0.52
CA LEU A 56 14.82 -1.55 -0.66
C LEU A 56 14.31 -2.33 -1.87
N GLY A 57 14.99 -2.25 -3.02
CA GLY A 57 14.63 -3.03 -4.21
C GLY A 57 14.68 -4.54 -3.96
N VAL A 58 15.74 -5.02 -3.30
CA VAL A 58 15.87 -6.44 -2.93
C VAL A 58 14.78 -6.84 -1.93
N LEU A 59 14.56 -6.05 -0.88
CA LEU A 59 13.59 -6.37 0.16
C LEU A 59 12.15 -6.32 -0.35
N TYR A 60 11.76 -5.33 -1.13
CA TYR A 60 10.41 -5.28 -1.69
C TYR A 60 10.18 -6.39 -2.71
N GLY A 61 11.17 -6.72 -3.54
CA GLY A 61 11.03 -7.79 -4.54
C GLY A 61 10.98 -9.19 -3.90
N PHE A 62 11.96 -9.50 -3.05
CA PHE A 62 12.18 -10.87 -2.57
C PHE A 62 11.63 -11.12 -1.16
N ALA A 63 11.59 -10.12 -0.27
CA ALA A 63 10.94 -10.31 1.03
C ALA A 63 9.45 -10.03 0.91
N SER A 64 9.04 -8.80 0.63
CA SER A 64 7.63 -8.41 0.59
C SER A 64 6.87 -9.04 -0.57
N GLY A 65 7.44 -9.03 -1.77
CA GLY A 65 6.82 -9.59 -2.98
C GLY A 65 6.51 -11.07 -2.84
N MET A 66 7.49 -11.88 -2.41
CA MET A 66 7.25 -13.30 -2.15
C MET A 66 6.36 -13.53 -0.93
N MET A 67 6.47 -12.70 0.13
CA MET A 67 5.59 -12.82 1.30
C MET A 67 4.11 -12.59 0.95
N SER A 68 3.79 -11.72 -0.01
CA SER A 68 2.41 -11.50 -0.46
C SER A 68 1.71 -12.78 -0.92
N THR A 69 2.46 -13.73 -1.48
CA THR A 69 1.90 -14.99 -1.98
C THR A 69 1.59 -15.99 -0.87
N VAL A 70 2.17 -15.80 0.32
CA VAL A 70 1.87 -16.57 1.53
C VAL A 70 1.02 -15.80 2.53
N ILE A 71 0.41 -14.67 2.13
CA ILE A 71 -0.67 -14.01 2.86
C ILE A 71 -2.00 -14.50 2.25
N PRO A 72 -2.73 -15.45 2.89
CA PRO A 72 -3.81 -16.19 2.23
C PRO A 72 -4.93 -15.34 1.63
N LYS A 73 -5.32 -14.26 2.33
CA LYS A 73 -6.36 -13.35 1.85
C LYS A 73 -5.91 -12.49 0.68
N GLU A 74 -4.66 -12.03 0.71
CA GLU A 74 -4.08 -11.24 -0.38
C GLU A 74 -3.95 -12.10 -1.65
N ALA A 75 -3.36 -13.28 -1.53
CA ALA A 75 -3.23 -14.25 -2.62
C ALA A 75 -4.59 -14.58 -3.25
N ARG A 76 -5.59 -14.96 -2.45
CA ARG A 76 -6.95 -15.25 -2.94
C ARG A 76 -7.62 -14.04 -3.60
N ALA A 77 -7.53 -12.85 -3.00
CA ALA A 77 -8.13 -11.65 -3.57
C ALA A 77 -7.51 -11.28 -4.92
N VAL A 78 -6.18 -11.35 -5.03
CA VAL A 78 -5.46 -11.09 -6.28
C VAL A 78 -5.79 -12.14 -7.34
N TYR A 79 -5.73 -13.43 -6.96
CA TYR A 79 -5.97 -14.56 -7.86
C TYR A 79 -7.38 -14.53 -8.46
N TYR A 80 -8.41 -14.34 -7.64
CA TYR A 80 -9.79 -14.34 -8.13
C TYR A 80 -10.26 -12.98 -8.68
N SER A 81 -9.51 -11.89 -8.49
CA SER A 81 -9.84 -10.59 -9.06
C SER A 81 -9.67 -10.59 -10.58
N LYS A 82 -10.79 -10.50 -11.32
CA LYS A 82 -10.90 -10.77 -12.78
C LYS A 82 -10.65 -12.24 -13.18
N GLY A 83 -10.83 -13.19 -12.25
CA GLY A 83 -10.75 -14.62 -12.57
C GLY A 83 -9.37 -15.12 -13.00
N GLY A 84 -8.29 -14.55 -12.48
CA GLY A 84 -6.91 -15.02 -12.69
C GLY A 84 -6.23 -14.58 -14.00
N TRP A 85 -6.94 -13.90 -14.90
CA TRP A 85 -6.49 -13.69 -16.27
C TRP A 85 -5.38 -12.64 -16.49
N ASP A 86 -5.05 -11.83 -15.47
CA ASP A 86 -4.08 -10.72 -15.62
C ASP A 86 -3.13 -10.56 -14.42
N LEU A 87 -2.60 -11.69 -13.95
CA LEU A 87 -1.71 -11.74 -12.78
C LEU A 87 -0.44 -10.89 -12.95
N LYS A 88 0.12 -10.80 -14.17
CA LYS A 88 1.32 -9.98 -14.44
C LYS A 88 1.08 -8.49 -14.21
N ASP A 89 -0.03 -7.94 -14.72
CA ASP A 89 -0.41 -6.54 -14.50
C ASP A 89 -0.88 -6.27 -13.06
N ARG A 90 -1.30 -7.30 -12.32
CA ARG A 90 -1.63 -7.13 -10.89
C ARG A 90 -0.40 -7.08 -10.00
N ILE A 91 0.57 -7.96 -10.23
CA ILE A 91 1.83 -7.96 -9.48
C ILE A 91 2.58 -6.64 -9.72
N SER A 92 2.56 -6.12 -10.95
CA SER A 92 3.19 -4.83 -11.27
C SER A 92 2.54 -3.63 -10.52
N LYS A 93 1.25 -3.69 -10.18
CA LYS A 93 0.55 -2.61 -9.46
C LYS A 93 0.94 -2.51 -7.98
N THR A 94 1.15 -3.62 -7.29
CA THR A 94 1.70 -3.60 -5.92
C THR A 94 3.15 -3.09 -5.94
N ALA A 95 3.94 -3.50 -6.93
CA ALA A 95 5.28 -2.97 -7.14
C ALA A 95 5.27 -1.45 -7.42
N LYS A 96 4.27 -0.93 -8.15
CA LYS A 96 4.09 0.51 -8.38
C LYS A 96 3.90 1.26 -7.05
N LEU A 97 3.11 0.75 -6.11
CA LEU A 97 2.91 1.42 -4.82
C LEU A 97 4.21 1.53 -4.02
N GLY A 98 5.02 0.45 -3.97
CA GLY A 98 6.33 0.45 -3.33
C GLY A 98 7.36 1.35 -4.03
N TYR A 99 7.28 1.47 -5.36
CA TYR A 99 8.10 2.40 -6.14
C TYR A 99 7.71 3.86 -5.89
N ASP A 100 6.42 4.19 -5.98
CA ASP A 100 5.92 5.56 -5.89
C ASP A 100 6.17 6.17 -4.50
N ILE A 101 6.02 5.40 -3.43
CA ILE A 101 6.32 5.88 -2.07
C ILE A 101 7.82 6.14 -1.87
N GLY A 102 8.66 5.43 -2.62
CA GLY A 102 10.11 5.60 -2.63
C GLY A 102 10.61 6.74 -3.53
N SER A 103 9.73 7.34 -4.34
CA SER A 103 10.11 8.39 -5.30
C SER A 103 10.53 9.69 -4.61
N LEU A 104 11.47 10.41 -5.23
CA LEU A 104 12.05 11.64 -4.65
C LEU A 104 11.01 12.74 -4.41
N ASN A 105 9.95 12.75 -5.20
CA ASN A 105 8.89 13.74 -5.16
C ASN A 105 7.54 13.15 -4.74
N ALA A 106 7.48 11.94 -4.15
CA ALA A 106 6.28 11.16 -3.86
C ALA A 106 5.04 12.01 -3.47
N TYR A 107 5.20 12.87 -2.46
CA TYR A 107 4.14 13.73 -1.91
C TYR A 107 4.28 15.22 -2.27
N GLN A 108 5.20 15.58 -3.17
CA GLN A 108 5.34 16.93 -3.70
C GLN A 108 4.26 17.21 -4.76
N PRO A 109 3.99 18.48 -5.10
CA PRO A 109 2.94 18.84 -6.07
C PRO A 109 3.05 18.12 -7.44
N ASP A 110 4.27 17.87 -7.90
CA ASP A 110 4.62 17.23 -9.18
C ASP A 110 4.78 15.71 -9.07
N GLY A 111 4.76 15.14 -7.86
CA GLY A 111 4.78 13.69 -7.65
C GLY A 111 3.43 13.02 -7.88
N GLU A 112 3.36 11.71 -7.63
CA GLU A 112 2.18 10.89 -7.96
C GLU A 112 1.58 10.12 -6.78
N MET A 113 2.17 10.15 -5.58
CA MET A 113 1.77 9.23 -4.50
C MET A 113 0.34 9.46 -4.01
N VAL A 114 -0.15 10.70 -3.98
CA VAL A 114 -1.56 11.00 -3.66
C VAL A 114 -2.48 10.38 -4.70
N VAL A 115 -2.15 10.55 -5.98
CA VAL A 115 -2.91 9.99 -7.11
C VAL A 115 -2.93 8.46 -7.04
N THR A 116 -1.77 7.85 -6.81
CA THR A 116 -1.63 6.40 -6.64
C THR A 116 -2.47 5.89 -5.47
N CYS A 117 -2.36 6.50 -4.27
CA CYS A 117 -3.15 6.09 -3.10
C CYS A 117 -4.66 6.19 -3.36
N VAL A 118 -5.15 7.30 -3.92
CA VAL A 118 -6.59 7.48 -4.16
C VAL A 118 -7.10 6.49 -5.21
N LYS A 119 -6.37 6.28 -6.30
CA LYS A 119 -6.74 5.29 -7.31
C LYS A 119 -6.73 3.87 -6.75
N THR A 120 -5.75 3.53 -5.90
CA THR A 120 -5.69 2.23 -5.22
C THR A 120 -6.86 2.06 -4.26
N ARG A 121 -7.22 3.10 -3.48
CA ARG A 121 -8.38 3.11 -2.59
C ARG A 121 -9.69 2.86 -3.35
N MET A 122 -9.84 3.48 -4.52
CA MET A 122 -10.96 3.23 -5.43
C MET A 122 -10.95 1.80 -5.99
N ALA A 123 -9.79 1.30 -6.41
CA ALA A 123 -9.65 -0.07 -6.90
C ALA A 123 -10.05 -1.08 -5.83
N HIS A 124 -9.59 -0.90 -4.58
CA HIS A 124 -10.00 -1.72 -3.44
C HIS A 124 -11.51 -1.65 -3.21
N ALA A 125 -12.13 -0.47 -3.27
CA ALA A 125 -13.58 -0.33 -3.16
C ALA A 125 -14.33 -1.11 -4.27
N GLY A 126 -13.84 -1.05 -5.52
CA GLY A 126 -14.36 -1.86 -6.62
C GLY A 126 -14.21 -3.36 -6.37
N VAL A 127 -13.05 -3.81 -5.89
CA VAL A 127 -12.79 -5.21 -5.54
C VAL A 127 -13.74 -5.71 -4.45
N ARG A 128 -14.01 -4.89 -3.42
CA ARG A 128 -15.00 -5.19 -2.37
C ARG A 128 -16.41 -5.42 -2.91
N HIS A 129 -16.75 -4.79 -4.02
CA HIS A 129 -18.05 -4.96 -4.67
C HIS A 129 -18.08 -6.15 -5.66
N LEU A 130 -16.95 -6.47 -6.28
CA LEU A 130 -16.87 -7.46 -7.36
C LEU A 130 -16.58 -8.88 -6.87
N LEU A 131 -15.65 -9.07 -5.93
CA LEU A 131 -15.26 -10.41 -5.48
C LEU A 131 -16.39 -11.21 -4.85
N PRO A 132 -17.29 -10.63 -4.03
CA PRO A 132 -18.46 -11.37 -3.51
C PRO A 132 -19.42 -11.90 -4.58
N LYS A 133 -19.32 -11.43 -5.83
CA LYS A 133 -20.11 -11.95 -6.98
C LYS A 133 -19.40 -13.09 -7.72
N SER A 134 -18.14 -13.38 -7.40
CA SER A 134 -17.38 -14.48 -7.98
C SER A 134 -17.66 -15.76 -7.21
N ALA A 135 -18.25 -16.75 -7.87
CA ALA A 135 -18.50 -18.06 -7.25
C ALA A 135 -17.20 -18.75 -6.81
N HIS A 136 -16.07 -18.48 -7.47
CA HIS A 136 -14.76 -18.98 -7.04
C HIS A 136 -14.30 -18.37 -5.73
N TRP A 137 -14.50 -17.07 -5.55
CA TRP A 137 -14.13 -16.37 -4.32
C TRP A 137 -15.06 -16.76 -3.16
N VAL A 138 -16.38 -16.82 -3.40
CA VAL A 138 -17.37 -17.20 -2.37
C VAL A 138 -17.12 -18.62 -1.84
N ARG A 139 -16.62 -19.53 -2.67
CA ARG A 139 -16.28 -20.91 -2.24
C ARG A 139 -14.95 -21.03 -1.50
N SER A 140 -14.03 -20.08 -1.68
CA SER A 140 -12.64 -20.19 -1.17
C SER A 140 -12.31 -19.21 -0.04
N ALA A 141 -12.98 -18.06 0.00
CA ALA A 141 -12.70 -17.02 0.98
C ALA A 141 -13.48 -17.27 2.28
N PRO A 142 -12.85 -17.09 3.46
CA PRO A 142 -13.52 -17.22 4.75
C PRO A 142 -14.33 -15.96 5.14
N GLU A 143 -14.29 -14.91 4.31
CA GLU A 143 -14.92 -13.62 4.59
C GLU A 143 -15.99 -13.31 3.52
N GLU A 144 -17.02 -12.54 3.89
CA GLU A 144 -18.06 -12.11 2.94
C GLU A 144 -17.68 -10.85 2.14
N LYS A 145 -16.80 -10.02 2.70
CA LYS A 145 -16.29 -8.81 2.05
C LYS A 145 -14.77 -8.74 2.21
N PRO A 146 -14.01 -8.64 1.11
CA PRO A 146 -12.55 -8.68 1.16
C PRO A 146 -11.95 -7.33 1.57
N ILE A 147 -10.63 -7.31 1.80
CA ILE A 147 -9.83 -6.08 1.99
C ILE A 147 -10.38 -5.23 3.14
N SER A 148 -10.52 -5.82 4.32
CA SER A 148 -10.75 -5.04 5.54
C SER A 148 -9.55 -4.11 5.83
N GLN A 149 -9.71 -3.14 6.74
CA GLN A 149 -8.57 -2.31 7.16
C GLN A 149 -7.49 -3.14 7.85
N ALA A 150 -7.87 -4.21 8.54
CA ALA A 150 -6.92 -5.17 9.10
C ALA A 150 -6.11 -5.86 7.98
N ASP A 151 -6.75 -6.27 6.88
CA ASP A 151 -6.03 -6.88 5.75
C ASP A 151 -5.08 -5.87 5.08
N ILE A 152 -5.47 -4.58 4.96
CA ILE A 152 -4.57 -3.53 4.48
C ILE A 152 -3.36 -3.38 5.42
N MET A 153 -3.57 -3.41 6.73
CA MET A 153 -2.49 -3.29 7.71
C MET A 153 -1.58 -4.53 7.75
N VAL A 154 -2.11 -5.73 7.47
CA VAL A 154 -1.29 -6.94 7.25
C VAL A 154 -0.31 -6.71 6.09
N THR A 155 -0.80 -6.28 4.92
CA THR A 155 0.07 -5.97 3.78
C THR A 155 0.99 -4.78 4.08
N TRP A 156 0.54 -3.81 4.88
CA TRP A 156 1.43 -2.74 5.36
C TRP A 156 2.57 -3.30 6.23
N HIS A 157 2.33 -4.27 7.10
CA HIS A 157 3.43 -4.88 7.84
C HIS A 157 4.37 -5.70 6.94
N SER A 158 3.85 -6.38 5.91
CA SER A 158 4.70 -7.13 4.96
C SER A 158 5.63 -6.22 4.14
N LEU A 159 5.32 -4.92 4.07
CA LEU A 159 6.10 -3.88 3.41
C LEU A 159 7.04 -3.16 4.41
N PRO A 160 6.77 -1.97 4.98
CA PRO A 160 7.75 -1.24 5.81
C PRO A 160 8.26 -1.98 7.03
N THR A 161 7.41 -2.76 7.73
CA THR A 161 7.84 -3.42 8.97
C THR A 161 8.83 -4.53 8.67
N THR A 162 8.51 -5.39 7.69
CA THR A 162 9.45 -6.41 7.19
C THR A 162 10.73 -5.81 6.64
N VAL A 163 10.66 -4.71 5.90
CA VAL A 163 11.85 -3.98 5.42
C VAL A 163 12.72 -3.53 6.58
N MET A 164 12.13 -2.85 7.58
CA MET A 164 12.88 -2.35 8.73
C MET A 164 13.54 -3.48 9.52
N ARG A 165 12.79 -4.56 9.82
CA ARG A 165 13.32 -5.77 10.48
C ARG A 165 14.56 -6.33 9.77
N ASN A 166 14.53 -6.39 8.44
CA ASN A 166 15.67 -6.92 7.68
C ASN A 166 16.84 -5.95 7.64
N LEU A 167 16.62 -4.64 7.51
CA LEU A 167 17.70 -3.65 7.57
C LEU A 167 18.42 -3.68 8.93
N GLU A 168 17.67 -3.81 10.02
CA GLU A 168 18.22 -4.00 11.37
C GLU A 168 19.00 -5.32 11.49
N LYS A 169 18.43 -6.43 11.02
CA LYS A 169 19.11 -7.74 10.99
C LYS A 169 20.42 -7.70 10.21
N TRP A 170 20.44 -6.98 9.10
CA TRP A 170 21.63 -6.78 8.26
C TRP A 170 22.59 -5.70 8.81
N LYS A 171 22.25 -5.08 9.94
CA LYS A 171 23.03 -4.02 10.59
C LYS A 171 23.31 -2.84 9.65
N VAL A 172 22.37 -2.53 8.76
CA VAL A 172 22.45 -1.33 7.91
C VAL A 172 22.39 -0.10 8.83
N PRO A 173 23.24 0.92 8.64
CA PRO A 173 23.13 2.16 9.42
C PRO A 173 21.79 2.86 9.20
N LEU A 174 21.08 3.15 10.29
CA LEU A 174 19.74 3.76 10.28
C LEU A 174 19.75 5.00 11.19
N PRO A 175 20.13 6.18 10.69
CA PRO A 175 19.94 7.43 11.43
C PRO A 175 18.49 7.58 11.86
N ALA A 176 18.28 8.05 13.10
CA ALA A 176 16.95 8.11 13.70
C ALA A 176 15.98 8.98 12.88
N ASP A 177 16.44 10.12 12.37
CA ASP A 177 15.63 11.04 11.55
C ASP A 177 15.17 10.39 10.24
N GLU A 178 16.05 9.66 9.56
CA GLU A 178 15.72 8.96 8.31
C GLU A 178 14.79 7.76 8.57
N SER A 179 15.00 7.03 9.68
CA SER A 179 14.15 5.91 10.09
C SER A 179 12.73 6.38 10.46
N GLU A 180 12.61 7.46 11.22
CA GLU A 180 11.32 8.09 11.52
C GLU A 180 10.66 8.68 10.27
N GLY A 181 11.44 9.27 9.37
CA GLY A 181 10.96 9.73 8.08
C GLY A 181 10.38 8.59 7.24
N PHE A 182 11.09 7.46 7.16
CA PHE A 182 10.60 6.27 6.48
C PHE A 182 9.28 5.77 7.06
N LEU A 183 9.17 5.66 8.39
CA LEU A 183 7.91 5.30 9.05
C LEU A 183 6.80 6.29 8.69
N HIS A 184 7.08 7.60 8.81
CA HIS A 184 6.11 8.65 8.55
C HIS A 184 5.57 8.61 7.12
N SER A 185 6.43 8.35 6.12
CA SER A 185 5.98 8.18 4.73
C SER A 185 4.97 7.04 4.56
N TRP A 186 5.17 5.94 5.29
CA TRP A 186 4.29 4.78 5.28
C TRP A 186 3.01 4.98 6.12
N GLN A 187 3.08 5.75 7.20
CA GLN A 187 1.91 6.17 7.97
C GLN A 187 0.98 7.03 7.09
N VAL A 188 1.53 8.05 6.43
CA VAL A 188 0.77 8.90 5.49
C VAL A 188 0.17 8.05 4.37
N THR A 189 0.92 7.08 3.85
CA THR A 189 0.44 6.16 2.81
C THR A 189 -0.76 5.35 3.29
N ALA A 190 -0.71 4.78 4.49
CA ALA A 190 -1.84 4.01 5.06
C ALA A 190 -3.10 4.88 5.20
N ALA A 191 -2.95 6.11 5.72
CA ALA A 191 -4.07 7.05 5.84
C ALA A 191 -4.66 7.43 4.47
N MET A 192 -3.81 7.71 3.47
CA MET A 192 -4.23 8.02 2.10
C MET A 192 -4.90 6.83 1.38
N LEU A 193 -4.52 5.59 1.73
CA LEU A 193 -5.21 4.37 1.30
C LEU A 193 -6.57 4.16 1.99
N GLY A 194 -6.90 5.00 2.97
CA GLY A 194 -8.17 5.00 3.69
C GLY A 194 -8.19 4.19 4.97
N VAL A 195 -7.03 3.83 5.52
CA VAL A 195 -6.92 3.27 6.87
C VAL A 195 -7.18 4.39 7.88
N GLN A 196 -7.97 4.11 8.91
CA GLN A 196 -8.20 5.05 10.00
C GLN A 196 -6.96 5.18 10.87
N ASP A 197 -6.65 6.40 11.29
CA ASP A 197 -5.45 6.73 12.06
C ASP A 197 -5.27 5.86 13.31
N GLN A 198 -6.35 5.46 13.97
CA GLN A 198 -6.32 4.60 15.16
C GLN A 198 -5.75 3.19 14.92
N TYR A 199 -5.64 2.75 13.66
CA TYR A 199 -5.04 1.46 13.28
C TYR A 199 -3.60 1.60 12.78
N ILE A 200 -3.11 2.83 12.58
CA ILE A 200 -1.78 3.10 12.04
C ILE A 200 -0.78 3.14 13.20
N PRO A 201 0.29 2.32 13.21
CA PRO A 201 1.26 2.33 14.31
C PRO A 201 2.00 3.66 14.36
N ASN A 202 2.17 4.24 15.56
CA ASN A 202 2.82 5.54 15.76
C ASN A 202 4.36 5.45 15.95
N SER A 203 4.92 4.25 16.03
CA SER A 203 6.35 4.00 16.24
C SER A 203 6.76 2.65 15.63
N TRP A 204 8.07 2.45 15.41
CA TRP A 204 8.58 1.15 14.97
C TRP A 204 8.34 0.03 15.99
N ALA A 205 8.41 0.33 17.28
CA ALA A 205 8.12 -0.64 18.33
C ALA A 205 6.66 -1.12 18.27
N THR A 206 5.72 -0.18 18.07
CA THR A 206 4.30 -0.51 17.88
C THR A 206 4.08 -1.28 16.57
N ALA A 207 4.72 -0.86 15.47
CA ALA A 207 4.62 -1.54 14.19
C ALA A 207 5.13 -2.99 14.26
N ASP A 208 6.28 -3.21 14.90
CA ASP A 208 6.87 -4.53 15.11
C ASP A 208 6.00 -5.41 16.02
N SER A 209 5.48 -4.84 17.11
CA SER A 209 4.56 -5.53 18.00
C SER A 209 3.27 -5.95 17.28
N GLN A 210 2.65 -5.04 16.51
CA GLN A 210 1.47 -5.35 15.72
C GLN A 210 1.74 -6.48 14.71
N ALA A 211 2.85 -6.40 13.96
CA ALA A 211 3.20 -7.41 12.97
C ALA A 211 3.31 -8.83 13.57
N LYS A 212 3.85 -8.97 14.79
CA LYS A 212 3.90 -10.26 15.51
C LYS A 212 2.53 -10.86 15.80
N HIS A 213 1.50 -10.03 15.90
CA HIS A 213 0.13 -10.46 16.21
C HIS A 213 -0.74 -10.62 14.97
N VAL A 214 -0.49 -9.85 13.90
CA VAL A 214 -1.42 -9.79 12.76
C VAL A 214 -0.84 -10.34 11.45
N LEU A 215 0.48 -10.30 11.26
CA LEU A 215 1.14 -10.80 10.05
C LEU A 215 1.78 -12.17 10.28
N ASP A 216 2.69 -12.25 11.25
CA ASP A 216 3.49 -13.45 11.51
C ASP A 216 2.63 -14.74 11.69
N PRO A 217 1.49 -14.74 12.41
CA PRO A 217 0.73 -15.96 12.66
C PRO A 217 -0.16 -16.41 11.49
N ILE A 218 -0.37 -15.57 10.48
CA ILE A 218 -1.28 -15.87 9.36
C ILE A 218 -0.56 -16.31 8.08
N LEU A 219 0.77 -16.25 8.06
CA LEU A 219 1.56 -16.67 6.91
C LEU A 219 1.36 -18.16 6.67
N ALA A 220 0.81 -18.51 5.51
CA ALA A 220 0.50 -19.89 5.16
C ALA A 220 0.52 -20.07 3.64
N TRP A 221 0.90 -21.27 3.22
CA TRP A 221 0.78 -21.68 1.83
C TRP A 221 -0.70 -21.77 1.42
N THR A 222 -1.00 -21.36 0.18
CA THR A 222 -2.30 -21.55 -0.46
C THR A 222 -2.10 -21.93 -1.92
N PRO A 223 -3.02 -22.69 -2.56
CA PRO A 223 -2.98 -22.95 -3.99
C PRO A 223 -2.96 -21.66 -4.84
N GLU A 224 -3.67 -20.62 -4.40
CA GLU A 224 -3.71 -19.32 -5.08
C GLU A 224 -2.40 -18.52 -5.00
N GLY A 225 -1.56 -18.83 -4.02
CA GLY A 225 -0.27 -18.20 -3.78
C GLY A 225 0.93 -18.93 -4.40
N GLN A 226 0.70 -20.09 -5.01
CA GLN A 226 1.74 -20.89 -5.69
C GLN A 226 2.07 -20.31 -7.08
#